data_AF-R6LZW5-F1
#
_entry.id   AF-R6LZW5-F1
#
_cell.length_a   1.000
_cell.length_b   1.000
_cell.length_c   1.000
_cell.angle_alpha   90.00
_cell.angle_beta   90.00
_cell.angle_gamma   90.00
#
_symmetry.space_group_name_H-M   'P 1'
#
loop_
_entity.id
_entity.type
_entity.pdbx_description
1 polymer ?
#
loop_
_entity_poly.entity_id
_entity_poly.type
_entity_poly.pdbx_seq_one_letter_code
_entity_poly.pdbx_strand_id
1 'polypeptide(L)' 'MQLTPGAVTPFGILNDSEHRVYFYLDREFMNDKIGVHPNDNTATVWLQANDLIRLIQDNGSEAEFTEILFDI' A
#
# COMPACT_ATOMS: atom_id res chain seq x y z
N MET A 1 1.66 12.76 -5.27
CA MET A 1 2.46 11.55 -5.56
C MET A 1 3.67 11.88 -6.43
N GLN A 2 4.83 11.30 -6.11
CA GLN A 2 6.10 11.43 -6.85
C GLN A 2 6.60 10.04 -7.27
N LEU A 3 5.94 9.40 -8.25
CA LEU A 3 6.33 8.09 -8.77
C LEU A 3 6.50 8.15 -10.29
N THR A 4 7.41 7.33 -10.82
CA THR A 4 7.50 7.08 -12.26
C THR A 4 6.59 5.90 -12.65
N PRO A 5 6.05 5.86 -13.89
CA PRO A 5 5.35 4.69 -14.38
C PRO A 5 6.21 3.41 -14.23
N GLY A 6 5.63 2.34 -13.70
CA GLY A 6 6.35 1.10 -13.39
C GLY A 6 6.97 1.02 -11.99
N ALA A 7 6.90 2.09 -11.19
CA ALA A 7 7.30 2.11 -9.78
C ALA A 7 6.11 2.30 -8.83
N VAL A 8 4.91 1.88 -9.25
CA VAL A 8 3.69 1.96 -8.43
C VAL A 8 3.87 1.09 -7.18
N THR A 9 3.60 1.67 -6.01
CA THR A 9 3.76 1.01 -4.73
C THR A 9 2.89 1.68 -3.66
N PRO A 10 2.43 0.93 -2.64
CA PRO A 10 1.73 1.50 -1.48
C PRO A 10 2.50 2.63 -0.79
N PHE A 11 3.84 2.59 -0.74
CA PHE A 11 4.64 3.66 -0.13
C PHE A 11 4.58 4.99 -0.88
N GLY A 12 4.06 5.01 -2.11
CA GLY A 12 3.85 6.24 -2.87
C GLY A 12 2.80 7.14 -2.23
N ILE A 13 1.87 6.56 -1.47
CA ILE A 13 0.80 7.25 -0.75
C ILE A 13 1.37 8.14 0.35
N LEU A 14 2.52 7.77 0.93
CA LEU A 14 3.22 8.61 1.92
C LEU A 14 3.67 9.95 1.33
N ASN A 15 3.77 10.05 0.00
CA ASN A 15 4.07 11.30 -0.72
C ASN A 15 2.81 12.07 -1.17
N ASP A 16 1.61 11.67 -0.73
CA ASP A 16 0.35 12.35 -1.01
C ASP A 16 -0.03 13.29 0.13
N SER A 17 0.58 14.49 0.14
CA SER A 17 0.38 15.52 1.17
C SER A 17 -1.04 16.05 1.29
N GLU A 18 -1.89 15.76 0.31
CA GLU A 18 -3.29 16.16 0.30
C GLU A 18 -4.25 15.02 0.66
N HIS A 19 -3.72 13.81 0.94
CA HIS A 19 -4.48 12.62 1.35
C HIS A 19 -5.69 12.32 0.45
N ARG A 20 -5.51 12.45 -0.86
CA ARG A 20 -6.55 12.29 -1.88
C ARG A 20 -6.81 10.83 -2.23
N VAL A 21 -5.88 9.93 -1.92
CA VAL A 21 -5.98 8.50 -2.23
C VAL A 21 -6.56 7.73 -1.04
N TYR A 22 -7.62 6.96 -1.30
CA TYR A 22 -8.11 5.92 -0.41
C TYR A 22 -7.47 4.58 -0.80
N PHE A 23 -6.78 3.93 0.14
CA PHE A 23 -6.06 2.68 -0.12
C PHE A 23 -6.90 1.45 0.24
N TYR A 24 -6.92 0.47 -0.66
CA TYR A 24 -7.50 -0.84 -0.41
C TYR A 24 -6.43 -1.90 -0.58
N LEU A 25 -6.31 -2.80 0.39
CA LEU A 25 -5.51 -4.01 0.29
C LEU A 25 -6.43 -5.23 0.28
N ASP A 26 -6.16 -6.18 -0.60
CA ASP A 26 -6.90 -7.44 -0.61
C ASP A 26 -6.81 -8.12 0.77
N ARG A 27 -7.95 -8.56 1.28
CA ARG A 27 -8.06 -9.24 2.57
C ARG A 27 -7.28 -10.54 2.60
N GLU A 28 -6.99 -11.16 1.45
CA GLU A 28 -6.12 -12.34 1.40
C GLU A 28 -4.74 -12.10 2.04
N PHE A 29 -4.23 -10.87 2.02
CA PHE A 29 -2.93 -10.51 2.61
C PHE A 29 -2.99 -10.25 4.12
N MET A 30 -4.17 -10.27 4.75
CA MET A 30 -4.31 -9.91 6.16
C MET A 30 -3.52 -10.87 7.06
N ASN A 31 -2.68 -10.30 7.93
CA ASN A 31 -1.74 -11.00 8.82
C ASN A 31 -0.57 -11.71 8.13
N ASP A 32 -0.42 -11.55 6.81
CA ASP A 32 0.71 -12.09 6.07
C ASP A 32 1.83 -11.08 5.89
N LYS A 33 3.03 -11.62 5.70
CA LYS A 33 4.23 -10.85 5.34
C LYS A 33 4.24 -10.62 3.83
N ILE A 34 4.17 -9.35 3.43
CA ILE A 34 4.15 -8.93 2.03
C ILE A 34 5.44 -8.21 1.64
N GLY A 35 5.79 -8.30 0.36
CA GLY A 35 6.90 -7.56 -0.24
C GLY A 35 6.38 -6.33 -0.99
N VAL A 36 6.92 -5.16 -0.70
CA VAL A 36 6.56 -3.89 -1.37
C VAL A 36 7.80 -3.16 -1.87
N HIS A 37 7.69 -2.44 -2.98
CA HIS A 37 8.78 -1.61 -3.50
C HIS A 37 8.88 -0.29 -2.71
N PRO A 38 10.04 0.14 -2.24
CA PRO A 38 10.16 1.37 -1.45
C PRO A 38 10.28 2.64 -2.31
N ASN A 39 9.28 2.93 -3.15
CA ASN A 39 9.29 4.01 -4.15
C ASN A 39 10.40 3.91 -5.22
N ASP A 40 11.10 2.77 -5.24
CA ASP A 40 12.13 2.37 -6.19
C ASP A 40 11.92 0.88 -6.49
N ASN A 41 11.88 0.51 -7.78
CA ASN A 41 11.62 -0.87 -8.20
C ASN A 41 12.85 -1.79 -8.17
N THR A 42 14.01 -1.26 -7.78
CA THR A 42 15.26 -2.03 -7.65
C THR A 42 15.40 -2.72 -6.29
N ALA A 43 14.48 -2.47 -5.35
CA ALA A 43 14.50 -3.04 -4.01
C ALA A 43 13.10 -3.52 -3.55
N THR A 44 13.08 -4.37 -2.53
CA THR A 44 11.86 -4.86 -1.87
C THR A 44 12.02 -4.75 -0.36
N VAL A 45 11.06 -4.10 0.29
CA VAL A 45 10.88 -4.10 1.74
C VAL A 45 9.85 -5.15 2.10
N TRP A 46 10.14 -5.95 3.12
CA TRP A 46 9.20 -6.93 3.65
C TRP A 46 8.65 -6.48 5.00
N LEU A 47 7.33 -6.49 5.14
CA LEU A 47 6.63 -6.07 6.35
C LEU A 47 5.31 -6.84 6.51
N GLN A 48 4.72 -6.81 7.71
CA GLN A 48 3.37 -7.32 7.89
C GLN A 48 2.38 -6.43 7.15
N ALA A 49 1.40 -7.01 6.45
CA ALA A 49 0.35 -6.27 5.76
C ALA A 49 -0.40 -5.32 6.72
N ASN A 50 -0.63 -5.76 7.95
CA ASN A 50 -1.28 -4.95 8.98
C ASN A 50 -0.45 -3.72 9.36
N ASP A 51 0.88 -3.83 9.34
CA ASP A 51 1.77 -2.70 9.62
C ASP A 51 1.78 -1.72 8.45
N LEU A 52 1.65 -2.19 7.20
CA LEU A 52 1.46 -1.33 6.04
C LEU A 52 0.16 -0.51 6.15
N ILE A 53 -0.97 -1.14 6.49
CA ILE A 53 -2.25 -0.45 6.68
C ILE A 53 -2.13 0.61 7.78
N ARG A 54 -1.56 0.25 8.94
CA ARG A 54 -1.34 1.19 10.04
C ARG A 54 -0.45 2.35 9.64
N LEU A 55 0.65 2.09 8.93
CA LEU A 55 1.56 3.14 8.46
C LEU A 55 0.86 4.16 7.56
N ILE A 56 -0.02 3.70 6.66
CA ILE A 56 -0.78 4.59 5.77
C ILE A 56 -1.81 5.41 6.58
N GLN A 57 -2.49 4.78 7.53
CA GLN A 57 -3.44 5.44 8.43
C GLN A 57 -2.76 6.49 9.33
N ASP A 58 -1.61 6.16 9.91
CA ASP A 58 -0.82 7.07 10.74
C ASP A 58 -0.29 8.26 9.94
N ASN A 59 -0.11 8.11 8.62
CA ASN A 59 0.22 9.20 7.70
C ASN A 59 -0.99 10.09 7.37
N GLY A 60 -2.20 9.75 7.81
CA GLY A 60 -3.43 10.54 7.59
C GLY A 60 -4.23 10.14 6.35
N SER A 61 -3.83 9.08 5.65
CA SER A 61 -4.55 8.55 4.49
C SER A 61 -5.46 7.40 4.92
N GLU A 62 -6.67 7.35 4.36
CA GLU A 62 -7.59 6.25 4.60
C GLU A 62 -7.08 4.94 3.97
N ALA A 63 -7.16 3.84 4.71
CA ALA A 63 -6.72 2.53 4.27
C ALA A 63 -7.52 1.40 4.94
N GLU A 64 -7.94 0.41 4.18
CA GLU A 64 -8.61 -0.78 4.73
C GLU A 64 -8.37 -2.07 3.94
N PHE A 65 -8.65 -3.20 4.59
CA PHE A 65 -8.69 -4.50 3.94
C PHE A 65 -10.07 -4.76 3.34
N THR A 66 -10.12 -5.15 2.06
CA THR A 66 -11.37 -5.43 1.35
C THR A 66 -11.36 -6.81 0.69
N GLU A 67 -12.54 -7.42 0.56
CA GLU A 67 -12.67 -8.61 -0.30
C GLU A 67 -12.62 -8.16 -1.76
N ILE A 68 -11.71 -8.72 -2.55
CA ILE A 68 -11.73 -8.53 -4.00
C ILE A 68 -12.41 -9.75 -4.61
N LEU A 69 -13.68 -9.60 -4.99
CA LEU A 69 -14.40 -10.62 -5.72
C LEU A 69 -13.92 -10.60 -7.17
N PHE A 70 -13.11 -11.59 -7.54
CA PHE A 70 -12.82 -11.88 -8.94
C PHE A 70 -13.91 -12.82 -9.48
N ASP A 71 -14.88 -12.26 -10.19
CA ASP A 71 -15.75 -13.04 -11.08
C ASP A 71 -14.91 -13.44 -12.30
N ILE A 72 -14.30 -14.63 -12.27
CA ILE A 72 -13.68 -15.28 -13.44
C ILE A 72 -14.62 -16.33 -14.03
#